data_AF-H2YHG5-F1
#
_entry.id   AF-H2YHG5-F1
#
_cell.length_a   1.000
_cell.length_b   1.000
_cell.length_c   1.000
_cell.angle_alpha   90.00
_cell.angle_beta   90.00
_cell.angle_gamma   90.00
#
_symmetry.space_group_name_H-M   'P 1'
#
loop_
_entity.id
_entity.type
_entity.pdbx_description
1 polymer ?
#
loop_
_entity_poly.entity_id
_entity_poly.type
_entity_poly.pdbx_seq_one_letter_code
_entity_poly.pdbx_strand_id
1 'polypeptide(L)'
;MLENSQDLFGGFGSDPHEYRSDLVTVARKRYAEFLGHDGITPNDMVVIGDSPRDIECAHANNVPCVAVTTGIFDREKLTSADCILEGFKDISESVSAIIKTNRKLNE
;
A
#
# COMPACT_ATOMS: atom_id res chain seq x y z
N MET A 1 -1.93 13.18 -19.15
CA MET A 1 -2.13 14.63 -18.92
C MET A 1 -2.86 14.75 -17.58
N LEU A 2 -2.11 14.90 -16.49
CA LEU A 2 -2.68 15.19 -15.16
C LEU A 2 -2.81 16.71 -15.05
N GLU A 3 -3.79 17.26 -15.76
CA GLU A 3 -4.20 18.64 -15.53
C GLU A 3 -5.57 18.57 -14.83
N ASN A 4 -5.54 18.66 -13.50
CA ASN A 4 -6.69 18.89 -12.61
C ASN A 4 -7.65 17.72 -12.30
N SER A 5 -7.18 16.53 -11.95
CA SER A 5 -8.00 15.65 -11.09
C SER A 5 -7.59 15.84 -9.63
N GLN A 6 -8.52 16.31 -8.80
CA GLN A 6 -8.42 16.36 -7.34
C GLN A 6 -8.64 14.96 -6.71
N ASP A 7 -8.82 13.92 -7.53
CA ASP A 7 -9.10 12.58 -7.03
C ASP A 7 -7.77 11.93 -6.62
N LEU A 8 -7.67 11.63 -5.33
CA LEU A 8 -6.54 10.89 -4.79
C LEU A 8 -6.46 9.52 -5.49
N PHE A 9 -5.28 9.20 -6.00
CA PHE A 9 -5.01 7.94 -6.67
C PHE A 9 -4.72 6.85 -5.64
N GLY A 10 -5.59 5.82 -5.56
CA GLY A 10 -5.44 4.71 -4.61
C GLY A 10 -6.75 4.27 -3.97
N GLY A 11 -6.66 3.52 -2.88
CA GLY A 11 -7.78 3.11 -2.03
C GLY A 11 -7.55 3.59 -0.60
N PHE A 12 -8.56 4.17 0.02
CA PHE A 12 -8.45 4.86 1.31
C PHE A 12 -9.49 4.34 2.29
N GLY A 13 -9.23 4.51 3.59
CA GLY A 13 -10.18 4.06 4.62
C GLY A 13 -11.57 4.70 4.58
N SER A 14 -11.75 5.78 3.81
CA SER A 14 -13.03 6.43 3.54
C SER A 14 -13.82 5.79 2.39
N ASP A 15 -13.20 4.92 1.59
CA ASP A 15 -13.89 4.23 0.50
C ASP A 15 -14.88 3.20 1.06
N PRO A 16 -15.99 2.92 0.36
CA PRO A 16 -16.91 1.86 0.76
C PRO A 16 -16.21 0.49 0.76
N HIS A 17 -16.21 -0.20 1.91
CA HIS A 17 -15.64 -1.53 2.07
C HIS A 17 -16.34 -2.31 3.19
N GLU A 18 -16.40 -3.64 3.06
CA GLU A 18 -16.80 -4.55 4.14
C GLU A 18 -15.56 -5.03 4.91
N TYR A 19 -14.51 -5.35 4.18
CA TYR A 19 -13.22 -5.79 4.71
C TYR A 19 -12.11 -4.82 4.31
N ARG A 20 -11.07 -4.71 5.14
CA ARG A 20 -9.93 -3.83 4.88
C ARG A 20 -9.24 -4.17 3.55
N SER A 21 -9.20 -5.46 3.21
CA SER A 21 -8.67 -6.00 1.94
C SER A 21 -9.38 -5.45 0.70
N ASP A 22 -10.65 -5.04 0.81
CA ASP A 22 -11.42 -4.52 -0.33
C ASP A 22 -10.85 -3.19 -0.85
N LEU A 23 -10.13 -2.46 0.01
CA LEU A 23 -9.47 -1.20 -0.37
C LEU A 23 -8.41 -1.41 -1.46
N VAL A 24 -7.75 -2.55 -1.48
CA VAL A 24 -6.80 -2.90 -2.55
C VAL A 24 -7.53 -3.11 -3.87
N THR A 25 -8.71 -3.73 -3.84
CA THR A 25 -9.57 -3.88 -5.03
C THR A 25 -10.02 -2.52 -5.57
N VAL A 26 -10.43 -1.60 -4.68
CA VAL A 26 -10.78 -0.23 -5.07
C VAL A 26 -9.59 0.49 -5.71
N ALA A 27 -8.40 0.41 -5.10
CA ALA A 27 -7.18 1.00 -5.63
C ALA A 27 -6.82 0.44 -7.02
N ARG A 28 -6.85 -0.90 -7.16
CA ARG A 28 -6.54 -1.60 -8.41
C ARG A 28 -7.49 -1.20 -9.53
N LYS A 29 -8.78 -1.09 -9.25
CA LYS A 29 -9.79 -0.66 -10.23
C LYS A 29 -9.50 0.75 -10.74
N ARG A 30 -9.27 1.71 -9.84
CA ARG A 30 -8.92 3.10 -10.21
C ARG A 30 -7.63 3.15 -11.02
N TYR A 31 -6.65 2.32 -10.68
CA TYR A 31 -5.41 2.23 -11.44
C TYR A 31 -5.63 1.66 -12.85
N ALA A 32 -6.42 0.60 -12.98
CA ALA A 32 -6.73 0.01 -14.28
C ALA A 32 -7.46 1.01 -15.20
N GLU A 33 -8.44 1.73 -14.65
CA GLU A 33 -9.17 2.79 -15.36
C GLU A 33 -8.23 3.90 -15.84
N PHE A 34 -7.26 4.30 -15.01
CA PHE A 34 -6.27 5.32 -15.36
C PHE A 34 -5.30 4.86 -16.46
N LEU A 35 -4.85 3.61 -16.42
CA LEU A 35 -3.94 3.05 -17.43
C LEU A 35 -4.65 2.63 -18.72
N GLY A 36 -5.98 2.44 -18.67
CA GLY A 36 -6.76 1.89 -19.78
C GLY A 36 -6.53 0.38 -19.98
N HIS A 37 -6.01 -0.34 -18.98
CA HIS A 37 -5.81 -1.79 -19.03
C HIS A 37 -5.73 -2.44 -17.65
N ASP A 38 -5.97 -3.75 -17.58
CA ASP A 38 -5.96 -4.55 -16.34
C ASP A 38 -4.64 -5.27 -16.04
N GLY A 39 -3.60 -5.05 -16.87
CA GLY A 39 -2.25 -5.64 -16.74
C GLY A 39 -1.43 -5.19 -15.53
N ILE A 40 -2.08 -4.93 -14.40
CA ILE A 40 -1.47 -4.51 -13.13
C ILE A 40 -1.18 -5.76 -12.30
N THR A 41 0.07 -5.91 -11.87
CA THR A 41 0.55 -6.95 -10.98
C THR A 41 0.48 -6.50 -9.52
N PRO A 42 0.48 -7.42 -8.54
CA PRO A 42 0.47 -7.04 -7.12
C PRO A 42 1.64 -6.13 -6.71
N ASN A 43 2.82 -6.28 -7.34
CA ASN A 43 4.00 -5.45 -7.05
C ASN A 43 3.98 -4.08 -7.73
N ASP A 44 2.99 -3.79 -8.57
CA ASP A 44 2.73 -2.42 -9.09
C ASP A 44 1.95 -1.56 -8.09
N MET A 45 1.58 -2.13 -6.94
CA MET A 45 0.85 -1.49 -5.86
C MET A 45 1.62 -1.64 -4.55
N VAL A 46 1.27 -0.82 -3.56
CA VAL A 46 1.82 -0.92 -2.20
C VAL A 46 0.76 -0.47 -1.20
N VAL A 47 0.65 -1.18 -0.09
CA VAL A 47 -0.12 -0.73 1.07
C VAL A 47 0.83 -0.08 2.05
N ILE A 48 0.49 1.13 2.49
CA ILE A 48 1.23 1.88 3.52
C ILE A 48 0.30 2.09 4.71
N GLY A 49 0.74 1.68 5.90
CA GLY A 49 -0.07 1.79 7.11
C GLY A 49 0.72 1.58 8.40
N ASP A 50 0.11 1.89 9.54
CA ASP A 50 0.76 1.88 10.86
C ASP A 50 0.29 0.73 11.75
N SER A 51 -0.54 -0.18 11.24
CA SER A 51 -1.17 -1.24 12.02
C SER A 51 -0.97 -2.64 11.44
N PRO A 52 -1.05 -3.70 12.28
CA PRO A 52 -1.05 -5.08 11.80
C PRO A 52 -2.15 -5.36 10.77
N ARG A 53 -3.28 -4.65 10.84
CA ARG A 53 -4.39 -4.78 9.88
C ARG A 53 -4.03 -4.30 8.48
N ASP A 54 -3.12 -3.35 8.35
CA ASP A 54 -2.64 -2.90 7.04
C ASP A 54 -1.74 -3.95 6.40
N ILE A 55 -0.93 -4.65 7.21
CA ILE A 55 -0.11 -5.78 6.78
C ILE A 55 -0.99 -6.95 6.33
N GLU A 56 -2.00 -7.29 7.13
CA GLU A 56 -2.98 -8.33 6.78
C GLU A 56 -3.72 -8.01 5.48
N CYS A 57 -4.17 -6.75 5.32
CA CYS A 57 -4.81 -6.25 4.10
C CYS A 57 -3.93 -6.42 2.86
N ALA A 58 -2.66 -6.02 2.97
CA ALA A 58 -1.68 -6.12 1.89
C ALA A 58 -1.44 -7.57 1.48
N HIS A 59 -1.13 -8.43 2.47
CA HIS A 59 -0.78 -9.82 2.23
C HIS A 59 -1.96 -10.66 1.74
N ALA A 60 -3.18 -10.38 2.21
CA ALA A 60 -4.39 -11.03 1.68
C ALA A 60 -4.57 -10.78 0.17
N ASN A 61 -4.02 -9.69 -0.35
CA ASN A 61 -4.04 -9.32 -1.76
C ASN A 61 -2.69 -9.57 -2.49
N ASN A 62 -1.72 -10.19 -1.83
CA ASN A 62 -0.36 -10.40 -2.34
C ASN A 62 0.39 -9.11 -2.71
N VAL A 63 -0.03 -7.97 -2.17
CA VAL A 63 0.57 -6.65 -2.40
C VAL A 63 1.65 -6.40 -1.34
N PRO A 64 2.77 -5.72 -1.69
CA PRO A 64 3.77 -5.32 -0.71
C PRO A 64 3.20 -4.41 0.38
N CYS A 65 3.68 -4.59 1.62
CA CYS A 65 3.36 -3.73 2.74
C CYS A 65 4.58 -2.94 3.23
N VAL A 66 4.43 -1.62 3.32
CA VAL A 66 5.36 -0.73 4.03
C VAL A 66 4.68 -0.26 5.31
N ALA A 67 5.11 -0.81 6.44
CA ALA A 67 4.61 -0.40 7.74
C ALA A 67 5.34 0.87 8.24
N VAL A 68 4.61 1.79 8.86
CA VAL A 68 5.18 3.02 9.43
C VAL A 68 4.97 3.07 10.95
N THR A 69 6.04 3.29 11.72
CA THR A 69 5.96 3.30 13.19
C THR A 69 5.55 4.66 13.77
N THR A 70 4.80 5.47 13.01
CA THR A 70 4.28 6.77 13.46
C THR A 70 2.96 6.64 14.22
N GLY A 71 2.38 5.44 14.23
CA GLY A 71 1.13 5.10 14.87
C GLY A 71 1.24 4.69 16.34
N ILE A 72 0.22 3.98 16.82
CA ILE A 72 0.16 3.43 18.18
C ILE A 72 0.86 2.07 18.34
N PHE A 73 1.25 1.44 17.22
CA PHE A 73 1.88 0.12 17.22
C PHE A 73 3.39 0.28 17.10
N ASP A 74 4.11 -0.35 18.04
CA ASP A 74 5.56 -0.40 18.01
C ASP A 74 6.07 -1.34 16.90
N ARG A 75 7.34 -1.18 16.53
CA ARG A 75 8.00 -1.94 15.47
C ARG A 75 7.82 -3.45 15.62
N GLU A 76 7.84 -3.97 16.84
CA GLU A 76 7.71 -5.41 17.14
C GLU A 76 6.38 -5.98 16.61
N LYS A 77 5.32 -5.16 16.60
CA LYS A 77 4.00 -5.54 16.08
C LYS A 77 3.89 -5.45 14.56
N LEU A 78 4.87 -4.84 13.89
CA LEU A 78 4.87 -4.59 12.45
C LEU A 78 5.93 -5.43 11.72
N THR A 79 6.59 -6.36 12.42
CA THR A 79 7.68 -7.20 11.90
C THR A 79 7.31 -8.12 10.74
N SER A 80 6.03 -8.36 10.50
CA SER A 80 5.57 -9.15 9.36
C SER A 80 5.52 -8.36 8.05
N ALA A 81 5.61 -7.02 8.07
CA ALA A 81 5.62 -6.20 6.87
C ALA A 81 6.85 -6.46 5.99
N ASP A 82 6.74 -6.18 4.69
CA ASP A 82 7.85 -6.32 3.75
C ASP A 82 8.91 -5.21 3.94
N CYS A 83 8.52 -4.07 4.47
CA CYS A 83 9.39 -2.97 4.88
C CYS A 83 8.82 -2.25 6.10
N ILE A 84 9.70 -1.72 6.96
CA ILE A 84 9.31 -0.87 8.10
C ILE A 84 10.07 0.45 8.02
N LEU A 85 9.32 1.56 8.04
CA LEU A 85 9.84 2.92 8.14
C LEU A 85 9.51 3.51 9.52
N GLU A 86 10.42 4.30 10.07
CA GLU A 86 10.19 5.00 11.34
C GLU A 86 9.33 6.27 11.19
N GLY A 87 9.05 6.64 9.95
CA GLY A 87 8.35 7.85 9.55
C GLY A 87 8.93 8.39 8.25
N PHE A 88 8.55 9.62 7.90
CA PHE A 88 8.84 10.23 6.59
C PHE A 88 9.78 11.44 6.69
N LYS A 89 10.71 11.44 7.66
CA LYS A 89 11.61 12.58 7.89
C LYS A 89 12.52 12.85 6.70
N ASP A 90 13.06 11.79 6.09
CA ASP A 90 13.77 11.86 4.82
C ASP A 90 12.87 11.33 3.71
N ILE A 91 12.35 12.24 2.88
CA ILE A 91 11.42 11.90 1.79
C ILE A 91 12.11 11.08 0.71
N SER A 92 13.36 11.37 0.39
CA SER A 92 14.09 10.67 -0.67
C SER A 92 14.35 9.22 -0.26
N GLU A 93 14.76 9.01 0.98
CA GLU A 93 14.95 7.67 1.54
C GLU A 93 13.63 6.90 1.62
N SER A 94 12.56 7.56 2.10
CA SER A 94 11.23 6.95 2.21
C SER A 94 10.68 6.49 0.86
N VAL A 95 10.75 7.36 -0.15
CA VAL A 95 10.32 7.02 -1.52
C VAL A 95 11.17 5.89 -2.08
N SER A 96 12.49 5.93 -1.86
CA SER A 96 13.38 4.85 -2.31
C SER A 96 13.01 3.50 -1.68
N ALA A 97 12.71 3.48 -0.38
CA ALA A 97 12.28 2.29 0.34
C ALA A 97 10.95 1.75 -0.19
N ILE A 98 9.95 2.63 -0.37
CA ILE A 98 8.63 2.26 -0.90
C ILE A 98 8.76 1.62 -2.28
N ILE A 99 9.47 2.26 -3.22
CA ILE A 99 9.62 1.76 -4.60
C ILE A 99 10.37 0.41 -4.66
N LYS A 100 11.30 0.17 -3.74
CA LYS A 100 12.08 -1.09 -3.70
C LYS A 100 11.34 -2.23 -3.03
N THR A 101 10.28 -1.95 -2.27
CA THR A 101 9.55 -2.95 -1.51
C THR A 101 8.73 -3.82 -2.45
N ASN A 102 8.96 -5.13 -2.41
CA ASN A 102 8.28 -6.10 -3.24
C ASN A 102 7.80 -7.26 -2.37
N ARG A 103 6.60 -7.76 -2.65
CA ARG A 103 6.11 -8.99 -2.03
C ARG A 103 6.65 -10.17 -2.82
N LYS A 104 7.45 -11.00 -2.15
CA LYS A 104 7.87 -12.29 -2.69
C LYS A 104 6.82 -13.33 -2.31
N LEU A 105 6.23 -13.97 -3.30
CA LEU A 105 5.43 -15.16 -3.06
C LEU A 105 6.39 -16.33 -2.86
N ASN A 106 6.20 -17.08 -1.78
CA ASN A 106 6.88 -18.35 -1.63
C ASN A 106 6.23 -19.31 -2.64
N GLU A 107 7.03 -19.85 -3.56
CA GLU A 107 6.62 -20.93 -4.48
C GLU A 107 6.22 -22.20 -3.72
#